data_AF-A0A958XM31-F1
#
_entry.id   AF-A0A958XM31-F1
#
_cell.length_a   1.000
_cell.length_b   1.000
_cell.length_c   1.000
_cell.angle_alpha   90.00
_cell.angle_beta   90.00
_cell.angle_gamma   90.00
#
_symmetry.space_group_name_H-M   'P 1'
#
loop_
_entity.id
_entity.type
_entity.pdbx_description
1 polymer ?
#
loop_
_entity_poly.entity_id
_entity_poly.type
_entity_poly.pdbx_seq_one_letter_code
_entity_poly.pdbx_strand_id
1 'polypeptide(L)'
;MRHEDFNEEFEKIGPQLKSYILRMTASIQDTEDIVQDTWIKGSSNFALFKGESSFKTWIFSIASNLTIDNLRKKKRWPENVTDICKEAAKRNPVHFQEAMKIIETSEDGKFEIREHIAFCFLCIAKSLPLEQHLCLLLKEIHDFKIKEIALILQTSGALVKYHLHAARQKMIEIFEGRCALINQEGICHQCTEINGIFNPKQNEQKELMKIKMVKEARKADKKRLLDLRMQVLREIDPFNSNAHELQLHHLEHNRRVMEKYLEENR
;
A
#
# COMPACT_ATOMS: atom_id res chain seq x y z
N MET A 1 -0.06 14.38 31.75
CA MET A 1 -0.99 14.16 30.62
C MET A 1 -1.97 13.10 31.06
N ARG A 2 -3.28 13.38 30.97
CA ARG A 2 -4.35 12.48 31.40
C ARG A 2 -4.60 11.44 30.29
N HIS A 3 -5.24 10.32 30.64
CA HIS A 3 -5.63 9.29 29.66
C HIS A 3 -6.54 9.84 28.54
N GLU A 4 -7.34 10.87 28.84
CA GLU A 4 -8.17 11.59 27.85
C GLU A 4 -7.32 12.23 26.74
N ASP A 5 -6.16 12.81 27.10
CA ASP A 5 -5.25 13.44 26.13
C ASP A 5 -4.65 12.40 25.16
N PHE A 6 -4.47 11.14 25.61
CA PHE A 6 -3.95 10.06 24.77
C PHE A 6 -4.94 9.65 23.68
N ASN A 7 -6.21 9.43 24.07
CA ASN A 7 -7.23 8.95 23.15
C ASN A 7 -7.47 9.97 22.02
N GLU A 8 -7.57 11.25 22.37
CA GLU A 8 -7.77 12.32 21.39
C GLU A 8 -6.60 12.39 20.39
N GLU A 9 -5.35 12.32 20.86
CA GLU A 9 -4.17 12.33 19.98
C GLU A 9 -4.05 11.05 19.15
N PHE A 10 -4.45 9.89 19.69
CA PHE A 10 -4.45 8.62 18.97
C PHE A 10 -5.51 8.60 17.86
N GLU A 11 -6.72 9.07 18.13
CA GLU A 11 -7.80 9.17 17.15
C GLU A 11 -7.41 10.06 15.96
N LYS A 12 -6.75 11.20 16.21
CA LYS A 12 -6.24 12.11 15.16
C LYS A 12 -5.29 11.43 14.17
N ILE A 13 -4.46 10.49 14.64
CA ILE A 13 -3.48 9.79 13.79
C ILE A 13 -3.99 8.42 13.31
N GLY A 14 -5.11 7.93 13.84
CA GLY A 14 -5.69 6.62 13.59
C GLY A 14 -5.85 6.28 12.11
N PRO A 15 -6.45 7.14 11.26
CA PRO A 15 -6.61 6.85 9.83
C PRO A 15 -5.27 6.63 9.10
N GLN A 16 -4.26 7.47 9.38
CA GLN A 16 -2.93 7.31 8.78
C GLN A 16 -2.23 6.05 9.28
N LEU A 17 -2.40 5.73 10.56
CA LEU A 17 -1.84 4.53 11.17
C LEU A 17 -2.46 3.25 10.56
N LYS A 18 -3.79 3.19 10.46
CA LYS A 18 -4.53 2.07 9.86
C LYS A 18 -4.11 1.88 8.40
N SER A 19 -4.03 2.97 7.63
CA SER A 19 -3.56 2.97 6.23
C SER A 19 -2.12 2.45 6.11
N TYR A 20 -1.20 2.91 6.96
CA TYR A 20 0.19 2.44 6.98
C TYR A 20 0.27 0.93 7.21
N ILE A 21 -0.38 0.45 8.27
CA ILE A 21 -0.34 -0.96 8.66
C ILE A 21 -0.99 -1.82 7.58
N LEU A 22 -2.15 -1.45 7.04
CA LEU A 22 -2.78 -2.19 5.93
C LEU A 22 -1.86 -2.28 4.72
N ARG A 23 -1.21 -1.19 4.34
CA ARG A 23 -0.28 -1.19 3.21
C ARG A 23 0.93 -2.11 3.48
N MET A 24 1.35 -2.24 4.74
CA MET A 24 2.40 -3.17 5.15
C MET A 24 1.96 -4.64 5.25
N THR A 25 0.77 -4.94 5.77
CA THR A 25 0.27 -6.31 6.04
C THR A 25 -0.52 -6.91 4.89
N ALA A 26 -1.25 -6.08 4.13
CA ALA A 26 -2.27 -6.52 3.16
C ALA A 26 -3.34 -7.45 3.80
N SER A 27 -3.64 -7.24 5.09
CA SER A 27 -4.65 -7.99 5.84
C SER A 27 -5.42 -7.01 6.73
N ILE A 28 -6.74 -6.99 6.62
CA ILE A 28 -7.60 -6.15 7.48
C ILE A 28 -7.49 -6.63 8.92
N GLN A 29 -7.58 -7.95 9.14
CA GLN A 29 -7.52 -8.56 10.46
C GLN A 29 -6.20 -8.21 11.15
N ASP A 30 -5.06 -8.46 10.49
CA ASP A 30 -3.74 -8.11 11.06
C ASP A 30 -3.64 -6.61 11.31
N THR A 31 -4.28 -5.78 10.48
CA THR A 31 -4.27 -4.33 10.66
C THR A 31 -5.02 -3.92 11.93
N GLU A 32 -6.21 -4.46 12.14
CA GLU A 32 -7.04 -4.16 13.31
C GLU A 32 -6.38 -4.65 14.60
N ASP A 33 -5.84 -5.87 14.59
CA ASP A 33 -5.08 -6.44 15.70
C ASP A 33 -3.86 -5.57 16.05
N ILE A 34 -3.06 -5.18 15.05
CA ILE A 34 -1.87 -4.34 15.29
C ILE A 34 -2.26 -2.94 15.76
N VAL A 35 -3.33 -2.33 15.23
CA VAL A 35 -3.82 -1.02 15.70
C VAL A 35 -4.25 -1.11 17.16
N GLN A 36 -4.99 -2.15 17.53
CA GLN A 36 -5.42 -2.41 18.90
C GLN A 36 -4.21 -2.60 19.83
N ASP A 37 -3.27 -3.47 19.46
CA ASP A 37 -2.04 -3.71 20.23
C ASP A 37 -1.20 -2.43 20.35
N THR A 38 -1.16 -1.60 19.31
CA THR A 38 -0.49 -0.30 19.34
C THR A 38 -1.16 0.62 20.35
N TRP A 39 -2.49 0.69 20.37
CA TRP A 39 -3.24 1.47 21.35
C TRP A 39 -2.97 0.98 22.77
N ILE A 40 -3.06 -0.34 23.02
CA ILE A 40 -2.83 -0.94 24.35
C ILE A 40 -1.41 -0.64 24.84
N LYS A 41 -0.40 -0.86 24.00
CA LYS A 41 1.00 -0.58 24.36
C LYS A 41 1.24 0.92 24.54
N GLY A 42 0.67 1.76 23.67
CA GLY A 42 0.80 3.20 23.75
C GLY A 42 0.17 3.75 25.04
N SER A 43 -1.09 3.40 25.32
CA SER A 43 -1.82 3.90 26.49
C SER A 43 -1.16 3.44 27.79
N SER A 44 -0.71 2.19 27.86
CA SER A 44 -0.02 1.63 29.04
C SER A 44 1.33 2.29 29.31
N ASN A 45 2.01 2.80 28.28
CA ASN A 45 3.32 3.43 28.39
C ASN A 45 3.27 4.96 28.27
N PHE A 46 2.08 5.56 28.19
CA PHE A 46 1.94 6.99 27.92
C PHE A 46 2.52 7.86 29.03
N ALA A 47 2.45 7.41 30.29
CA ALA A 47 3.09 8.09 31.41
C ALA A 47 4.63 8.17 31.27
N LEU A 48 5.24 7.29 30.48
CA LEU A 48 6.68 7.25 30.20
C LEU A 48 7.06 8.06 28.94
N PHE A 49 6.09 8.59 28.20
CA PHE A 49 6.37 9.38 27.00
C PHE A 49 6.98 10.74 27.40
N LYS A 50 8.27 10.90 27.13
CA LYS A 50 9.07 12.08 27.51
C LYS A 50 8.95 13.28 26.55
N GLY A 51 8.23 13.14 25.43
CA GLY A 51 8.12 14.22 24.43
C GLY A 51 9.39 14.49 23.62
N GLU A 52 10.35 13.57 23.61
CA GLU A 52 11.59 13.69 22.81
C GLU A 52 11.35 13.56 21.29
N SER A 53 10.15 13.10 20.91
CA SER A 53 9.64 13.09 19.54
C SER A 53 8.16 13.51 19.54
N SER A 54 7.56 13.71 18.37
CA SER A 54 6.10 13.92 18.30
C SER A 54 5.35 12.65 18.72
N PHE A 55 4.14 12.81 19.27
CA PHE A 55 3.27 11.69 19.61
C PHE A 55 3.06 10.74 18.42
N LYS A 56 2.83 11.32 17.21
CA LYS A 56 2.76 10.56 15.95
C LYS A 56 3.99 9.68 15.72
N THR A 57 5.20 10.23 15.87
CA THR A 57 6.45 9.46 15.66
C THR A 57 6.59 8.33 16.67
N TRP A 58 6.26 8.60 17.93
CA TRP A 58 6.31 7.61 19.00
C TRP A 58 5.33 6.45 18.76
N ILE A 59 4.07 6.73 18.42
CA ILE A 59 3.07 5.70 18.10
C ILE A 59 3.46 4.90 16.86
N PHE A 60 3.94 5.56 15.81
CA PHE A 60 4.42 4.85 14.61
C PHE A 60 5.65 3.98 14.88
N SER A 61 6.47 4.30 15.89
CA SER A 61 7.57 3.43 16.34
C SER A 61 7.04 2.12 16.93
N ILE A 62 6.03 2.22 17.82
CA ILE A 62 5.37 1.05 18.42
C ILE A 62 4.71 0.20 17.34
N ALA A 63 3.92 0.81 16.47
CA ALA A 63 3.21 0.12 15.40
C ALA A 63 4.14 -0.51 14.37
N SER A 64 5.24 0.16 14.00
CA SER A 64 6.20 -0.39 13.05
C SER A 64 6.89 -1.63 13.61
N ASN A 65 7.24 -1.63 14.90
CA ASN A 65 7.80 -2.80 15.56
C ASN A 65 6.82 -3.98 15.55
N LEU A 66 5.57 -3.75 15.98
CA LEU A 66 4.49 -4.76 15.92
C LEU A 66 4.26 -5.29 14.50
N THR A 67 4.26 -4.39 13.51
CA THR A 67 4.10 -4.74 12.10
C THR A 67 5.27 -5.60 11.59
N ILE A 68 6.50 -5.23 11.93
CA ILE A 68 7.70 -6.00 11.57
C ILE A 68 7.66 -7.39 12.19
N ASP A 69 7.28 -7.49 13.46
CA ASP A 69 7.18 -8.78 14.16
C ASP A 69 6.10 -9.67 13.54
N ASN A 70 4.93 -9.11 13.20
CA ASN A 70 3.88 -9.83 12.49
C ASN A 70 4.38 -10.36 11.12
N LEU A 71 5.02 -9.49 10.33
CA LEU A 71 5.54 -9.85 9.01
C LEU A 71 6.66 -10.91 9.08
N ARG A 72 7.51 -10.86 10.12
CA ARG A 72 8.54 -11.89 10.36
C ARG A 72 7.91 -13.25 10.68
N LYS A 73 6.87 -13.27 11.53
CA LYS A 73 6.13 -14.51 11.86
C LYS A 73 5.44 -15.12 10.64
N LYS A 74 4.82 -14.29 9.80
CA LYS A 74 4.11 -14.74 8.58
C LYS A 74 5.01 -15.04 7.39
N LYS A 75 6.32 -14.79 7.52
CA LYS A 75 7.32 -14.79 6.44
C LYS A 75 7.03 -13.72 5.38
N ARG A 76 8.10 -13.16 4.81
CA ARG A 76 7.99 -12.10 3.80
C ARG A 76 7.56 -12.69 2.46
N TRP A 77 6.63 -12.03 1.77
CA TRP A 77 6.33 -12.37 0.37
C TRP A 77 7.58 -12.20 -0.51
N PRO A 78 7.82 -13.09 -1.49
CA PRO A 78 8.99 -13.03 -2.35
C PRO A 78 8.92 -11.86 -3.32
N GLU A 79 10.05 -11.55 -3.96
CA GLU A 79 10.14 -10.41 -4.89
C GLU A 79 9.24 -10.57 -6.13
N ASN A 80 8.98 -11.81 -6.56
CA ASN A 80 8.09 -12.13 -7.69
C ASN A 80 6.61 -12.28 -7.29
N VAL A 81 6.20 -11.81 -6.10
CA VAL A 81 4.82 -11.92 -5.60
C VAL A 81 3.76 -11.44 -6.61
N THR A 82 4.03 -10.36 -7.33
CA THR A 82 3.10 -9.83 -8.32
C THR A 82 2.85 -10.79 -9.48
N ASP A 83 3.84 -11.61 -9.86
CA ASP A 83 3.68 -12.63 -10.90
C ASP A 83 2.92 -13.85 -10.38
N ILE A 84 3.24 -14.29 -9.18
CA ILE A 84 2.55 -15.41 -8.51
C ILE A 84 1.06 -15.10 -8.37
N CYS A 85 0.72 -13.95 -7.79
CA CYS A 85 -0.66 -13.53 -7.58
C CYS A 85 -1.42 -13.34 -8.90
N LYS A 86 -0.78 -12.76 -9.92
CA LYS A 86 -1.37 -12.60 -11.26
C LYS A 86 -1.75 -13.96 -11.85
N GLU A 87 -0.85 -14.92 -11.84
CA GLU A 87 -1.10 -16.25 -12.42
C GLU A 87 -2.13 -17.04 -11.62
N ALA A 88 -2.18 -16.87 -10.29
CA ALA A 88 -3.22 -17.44 -9.44
C ALA A 88 -4.60 -16.84 -9.73
N ALA A 89 -4.69 -15.51 -9.88
CA ALA A 89 -5.94 -14.82 -10.19
C ALA A 89 -6.52 -15.27 -11.54
N LYS A 90 -5.68 -15.37 -12.58
CA LYS A 90 -6.09 -15.86 -13.92
C LYS A 90 -6.68 -17.27 -13.90
N ARG A 91 -6.23 -18.12 -12.96
CA ARG A 91 -6.67 -19.51 -12.82
C ARG A 91 -7.85 -19.67 -11.86
N ASN A 92 -8.38 -18.57 -11.33
CA ASN A 92 -9.48 -18.59 -10.37
C ASN A 92 -10.71 -17.85 -10.92
N PRO A 93 -11.60 -18.55 -11.65
CA PRO A 93 -12.84 -17.96 -12.17
C PRO A 93 -13.76 -17.41 -11.06
N VAL A 94 -13.75 -18.03 -9.88
CA VAL A 94 -14.58 -17.59 -8.74
C VAL A 94 -14.13 -16.22 -8.25
N HIS A 95 -12.81 -16.00 -8.11
CA HIS A 95 -12.26 -14.70 -7.74
C HIS A 95 -12.73 -13.58 -8.69
N PHE A 96 -12.74 -13.88 -9.99
CA PHE A 96 -13.19 -12.95 -11.02
C PHE A 96 -14.70 -12.70 -10.97
N GLN A 97 -15.52 -13.74 -10.79
CA GLN A 97 -16.97 -13.61 -10.65
C GLN A 97 -17.36 -12.76 -9.43
N GLU A 98 -16.69 -12.98 -8.30
CA GLU A 98 -16.90 -12.19 -7.08
C GLU A 98 -16.50 -10.72 -7.28
N ALA A 99 -15.38 -10.47 -7.96
CA ALA A 99 -14.95 -9.11 -8.31
C ALA A 99 -15.98 -8.39 -9.19
N MET A 100 -16.51 -9.07 -10.22
CA MET A 100 -17.56 -8.50 -11.09
C MET A 100 -18.84 -8.20 -10.30
N LYS A 101 -19.25 -9.10 -9.41
CA LYS A 101 -20.41 -8.88 -8.55
C LYS A 101 -20.25 -7.63 -7.68
N ILE A 102 -19.09 -7.46 -7.04
CA ILE A 102 -18.81 -6.27 -6.21
C ILE A 102 -19.00 -5.00 -7.04
N ILE A 103 -18.48 -4.97 -8.27
CA ILE A 103 -18.56 -3.81 -9.16
C ILE A 103 -20.00 -3.50 -9.57
N GLU A 104 -20.79 -4.52 -9.83
CA GLU A 104 -22.19 -4.36 -10.24
C GLU A 104 -23.10 -3.94 -9.08
N THR A 105 -22.82 -4.40 -7.85
CA THR A 105 -23.75 -4.27 -6.72
C THR A 105 -23.31 -3.28 -5.64
N SER A 106 -22.04 -2.94 -5.55
CA SER A 106 -21.51 -2.07 -4.49
C SER A 106 -21.31 -0.64 -4.99
N GLU A 107 -21.75 0.33 -4.19
CA GLU A 107 -21.42 1.75 -4.43
C GLU A 107 -19.91 2.00 -4.30
N ASP A 108 -19.23 1.18 -3.49
CA ASP A 108 -17.79 1.15 -3.23
C ASP A 108 -17.06 0.10 -4.08
N GLY A 109 -17.69 -0.37 -5.16
CA GLY A 109 -17.10 -1.23 -6.20
C GLY A 109 -16.53 -0.45 -7.38
N LYS A 110 -16.64 0.88 -7.41
CA LYS A 110 -16.24 1.73 -8.55
C LYS A 110 -14.73 1.85 -8.65
N PHE A 111 -14.14 0.91 -9.38
CA PHE A 111 -12.70 0.85 -9.60
C PHE A 111 -12.27 1.80 -10.73
N GLU A 112 -12.23 3.09 -10.43
CA GLU A 112 -11.63 4.05 -11.34
C GLU A 112 -10.11 3.88 -11.39
N ILE A 113 -9.50 4.53 -12.35
CA ILE A 113 -8.08 4.36 -12.62
C ILE A 113 -7.17 4.86 -11.48
N ARG A 114 -7.63 5.79 -10.62
CA ARG A 114 -6.85 6.28 -9.48
C ARG A 114 -6.70 5.18 -8.42
N GLU A 115 -7.79 4.49 -8.13
CA GLU A 115 -7.89 3.33 -7.25
C GLU A 115 -7.06 2.17 -7.80
N HIS A 116 -7.10 1.97 -9.13
CA HIS A 116 -6.20 1.03 -9.78
C HIS A 116 -4.72 1.37 -9.59
N ILE A 117 -4.33 2.63 -9.77
CA ILE A 117 -2.94 3.08 -9.52
C ILE A 117 -2.53 2.82 -8.07
N ALA A 118 -3.43 3.11 -7.11
CA ALA A 118 -3.19 2.87 -5.69
C ALA A 118 -3.01 1.38 -5.38
N PHE A 119 -3.89 0.54 -5.90
CA PHE A 119 -3.82 -0.91 -5.75
C PHE A 119 -2.55 -1.49 -6.39
N CYS A 120 -2.22 -1.12 -7.62
CA CYS A 120 -1.01 -1.57 -8.30
C CYS A 120 0.26 -1.20 -7.53
N PHE A 121 0.35 0.04 -7.03
CA PHE A 121 1.48 0.43 -6.19
C PHE A 121 1.57 -0.41 -4.94
N LEU A 122 0.45 -0.64 -4.24
CA LEU A 122 0.42 -1.47 -3.04
C LEU A 122 0.93 -2.88 -3.34
N CYS A 123 0.46 -3.53 -4.41
CA CYS A 123 0.93 -4.85 -4.82
C CYS A 123 2.42 -4.85 -5.20
N ILE A 124 2.87 -3.87 -5.98
CA ILE A 124 4.27 -3.79 -6.41
C ILE A 124 5.20 -3.50 -5.24
N ALA A 125 4.81 -2.64 -4.29
CA ALA A 125 5.61 -2.36 -3.10
C ALA A 125 5.84 -3.62 -2.24
N LYS A 126 4.97 -4.64 -2.34
CA LYS A 126 5.19 -5.93 -1.68
C LYS A 126 6.34 -6.75 -2.25
N SER A 127 6.88 -6.42 -3.43
CA SER A 127 8.11 -7.02 -3.96
C SER A 127 9.40 -6.47 -3.33
N LEU A 128 9.31 -5.38 -2.58
CA LEU A 128 10.47 -4.74 -1.97
C LEU A 128 10.94 -5.50 -0.72
N PRO A 129 12.26 -5.55 -0.45
CA PRO A 129 12.78 -5.89 0.87
C PRO A 129 12.09 -5.09 1.98
N LEU A 130 11.98 -5.66 3.18
CA LEU A 130 11.15 -5.12 4.25
C LEU A 130 11.54 -3.67 4.61
N GLU A 131 12.83 -3.41 4.79
CA GLU A 131 13.37 -2.11 5.19
C GLU A 131 13.13 -1.05 4.10
N GLN A 132 13.24 -1.46 2.82
CA GLN A 132 12.93 -0.61 1.68
C GLN A 132 11.44 -0.25 1.63
N HIS A 133 10.55 -1.22 1.85
CA HIS A 133 9.11 -1.02 1.88
C HIS A 133 8.68 -0.07 3.02
N LEU A 134 9.18 -0.32 4.23
CA LEU A 134 8.93 0.51 5.41
C LEU A 134 9.37 1.96 5.18
N CYS A 135 10.61 2.16 4.74
CA CYS A 135 11.14 3.49 4.47
C CYS A 135 10.30 4.21 3.41
N LEU A 136 9.95 3.53 2.32
CA LEU A 136 9.16 4.09 1.22
C LEU A 136 7.80 4.59 1.71
N LEU A 137 7.05 3.77 2.45
CA LEU A 137 5.73 4.17 2.95
C LEU A 137 5.82 5.30 3.98
N LEU A 138 6.71 5.17 4.96
CA LEU A 138 6.88 6.19 6.00
C LEU A 138 7.27 7.55 5.39
N LYS A 139 8.16 7.55 4.39
CA LYS A 139 8.62 8.80 3.77
C LYS A 139 7.63 9.37 2.78
N GLU A 140 7.21 8.58 1.80
CA GLU A 140 6.53 9.09 0.60
C GLU A 140 5.01 9.13 0.76
N ILE A 141 4.45 8.30 1.65
CA ILE A 141 3.01 8.21 1.88
C ILE A 141 2.61 8.92 3.17
N HIS A 142 3.38 8.76 4.25
CA HIS A 142 3.03 9.31 5.58
C HIS A 142 3.85 10.55 6.00
N ASP A 143 4.69 11.06 5.09
CA ASP A 143 5.46 12.31 5.17
C ASP A 143 6.36 12.45 6.42
N PHE A 144 6.91 11.35 6.91
CA PHE A 144 7.92 11.43 7.97
C PHE A 144 9.25 11.98 7.45
N LYS A 145 9.97 12.74 8.28
CA LYS A 145 11.34 13.17 8.00
C LYS A 145 12.30 12.01 8.20
N ILE A 146 13.44 12.03 7.52
CA ILE A 146 14.48 10.98 7.62
C ILE A 146 14.87 10.71 9.08
N LYS A 147 14.99 11.76 9.90
CA LYS A 147 15.30 11.63 11.34
C LYS A 147 14.19 10.92 12.14
N GLU A 148 12.94 11.13 11.78
CA GLU A 148 11.78 10.49 12.42
C GLU A 148 11.70 9.02 12.00
N ILE A 149 11.95 8.72 10.71
CA ILE A 149 12.00 7.34 10.21
C ILE A 149 13.15 6.57 10.88
N ALA A 150 14.32 7.20 11.04
CA ALA A 150 15.45 6.60 11.74
C ALA A 150 15.10 6.24 13.20
N LEU A 151 14.34 7.10 13.89
CA LEU A 151 13.81 6.82 15.22
C LEU A 151 12.78 5.68 15.20
N ILE A 152 11.81 5.74 14.29
CA ILE A 152 10.73 4.75 14.13
C ILE A 152 11.29 3.35 13.88
N LEU A 153 12.29 3.23 13.02
CA LEU A 153 12.89 1.96 12.60
C LEU A 153 14.16 1.61 13.38
N GLN A 154 14.53 2.40 14.40
CA GLN A 154 15.72 2.21 15.23
C GLN A 154 17.00 1.97 14.42
N THR A 155 17.23 2.83 13.42
CA THR A 155 18.33 2.72 12.46
C THR A 155 19.00 4.09 12.23
N SER A 156 20.04 4.15 11.40
CA SER A 156 20.70 5.41 11.07
C SER A 156 19.99 6.16 9.94
N GLY A 157 20.03 7.49 9.97
CA GLY A 157 19.51 8.32 8.87
C GLY A 157 20.21 8.05 7.53
N ALA A 158 21.46 7.56 7.54
CA ALA A 158 22.18 7.13 6.34
C ALA A 158 21.55 5.86 5.72
N LEU A 159 21.23 4.86 6.55
CA LEU A 159 20.55 3.65 6.09
C LEU A 159 19.14 3.96 5.58
N VAL A 160 18.40 4.86 6.23
CA VAL A 160 17.10 5.32 5.72
C VAL A 160 17.23 5.90 4.31
N LYS A 161 18.20 6.79 4.07
CA LYS A 161 18.45 7.38 2.74
C LYS A 161 18.80 6.31 1.70
N TYR A 162 19.63 5.34 2.08
CA TYR A 162 19.99 4.21 1.23
C TYR A 162 18.77 3.37 0.85
N HIS A 163 17.96 2.94 1.83
CA HIS A 163 16.77 2.14 1.59
C HIS A 163 15.72 2.89 0.76
N LEU A 164 15.54 4.20 0.99
CA LEU A 164 14.67 5.03 0.16
C LEU A 164 15.12 5.10 -1.29
N HIS A 165 16.42 5.33 -1.52
CA HIS A 165 16.97 5.37 -2.86
C HIS A 165 16.77 4.03 -3.59
N ALA A 166 17.14 2.93 -2.94
CA ALA A 166 16.99 1.58 -3.49
C ALA A 166 15.52 1.23 -3.77
N ALA A 167 14.61 1.52 -2.82
CA ALA A 167 13.17 1.31 -3.00
C ALA A 167 12.65 2.05 -4.23
N ARG A 168 13.01 3.33 -4.39
CA ARG A 168 12.56 4.15 -5.52
C ARG A 168 13.08 3.61 -6.86
N GLN A 169 14.36 3.20 -6.94
CA GLN A 169 14.90 2.60 -8.17
C GLN A 169 14.16 1.32 -8.54
N LYS A 170 13.99 0.41 -7.57
CA LYS A 170 13.29 -0.85 -7.79
C LYS A 170 11.82 -0.65 -8.20
N MET A 171 11.11 0.30 -7.58
CA MET A 171 9.76 0.65 -7.98
C MET A 171 9.71 1.19 -9.43
N ILE A 172 10.66 2.04 -9.82
CA ILE A 172 10.76 2.56 -11.20
C ILE A 172 10.94 1.42 -12.20
N GLU A 173 11.91 0.55 -11.96
CA GLU A 173 12.22 -0.60 -12.84
C GLU A 173 11.00 -1.51 -13.02
N ILE A 174 10.33 -1.86 -11.91
CA ILE A 174 9.16 -2.74 -11.96
C ILE A 174 8.00 -2.08 -12.70
N PHE A 175 7.74 -0.79 -12.46
CA PHE A 175 6.66 -0.08 -13.15
C PHE A 175 6.93 0.10 -14.64
N GLU A 176 8.17 0.31 -15.05
CA GLU A 176 8.54 0.43 -16.46
C GLU A 176 8.21 -0.85 -17.25
N GLY A 177 8.54 -2.01 -16.68
CA GLY A 177 8.27 -3.30 -17.32
C GLY A 177 6.82 -3.77 -17.26
N ARG A 178 5.95 -3.14 -16.45
CA ARG A 178 4.61 -3.67 -16.13
C ARG A 178 3.44 -2.73 -16.35
N CYS A 179 3.62 -1.40 -16.39
CA CYS A 179 2.51 -0.46 -16.38
C CYS A 179 2.00 -0.13 -17.80
N ALA A 180 0.85 -0.71 -18.16
CA ALA A 180 0.17 -0.48 -19.45
C ALA A 180 -0.37 0.96 -19.63
N LEU A 181 -0.55 1.72 -18.54
CA LEU A 181 -1.04 3.10 -18.60
C LEU A 181 -0.01 4.09 -19.15
N ILE A 182 1.26 3.70 -19.18
CA ILE A 182 2.38 4.57 -19.54
C ILE A 182 3.18 3.97 -20.70
N ASN A 183 3.32 2.64 -20.76
CA ASN A 183 3.93 1.96 -21.89
C ASN A 183 2.86 1.34 -22.79
N GLN A 184 2.81 1.72 -24.08
CA GLN A 184 1.89 1.13 -25.08
C GLN A 184 2.20 -0.36 -25.36
N GLU A 185 3.39 -0.83 -24.98
CA GLU A 185 3.82 -2.24 -25.04
C GLU A 185 3.80 -2.92 -23.65
N GLY A 186 3.44 -2.18 -22.59
CA GLY A 186 3.39 -2.72 -21.23
C GLY A 186 2.17 -3.63 -21.07
N ILE A 187 2.39 -4.92 -20.81
CA ILE A 187 1.31 -5.87 -20.58
C ILE A 187 0.95 -5.89 -19.09
N CYS A 188 0.18 -4.90 -18.63
CA CYS A 188 -0.53 -5.07 -17.36
C CYS A 188 -1.75 -5.94 -17.63
N HIS A 189 -1.67 -7.25 -17.37
CA HIS A 189 -2.83 -8.13 -17.58
C HIS A 189 -4.05 -7.73 -16.75
N GLN A 190 -3.87 -7.04 -15.61
CA GLN A 190 -4.99 -6.36 -14.97
C GLN A 190 -5.53 -5.25 -15.86
N CYS A 191 -4.75 -4.28 -16.37
CA CYS A 191 -5.29 -3.24 -17.27
C CYS A 191 -5.79 -3.77 -18.63
N THR A 192 -5.21 -4.81 -19.22
CA THR A 192 -5.58 -5.28 -20.57
C THR A 192 -6.86 -6.10 -20.55
N GLU A 193 -7.06 -6.91 -19.50
CA GLU A 193 -8.34 -7.59 -19.25
C GLU A 193 -9.35 -6.60 -18.65
N ILE A 194 -8.92 -5.62 -17.83
CA ILE A 194 -9.79 -4.54 -17.34
C ILE A 194 -10.28 -3.64 -18.48
N ASN A 195 -9.45 -3.31 -19.46
CA ASN A 195 -9.86 -2.52 -20.62
C ASN A 195 -10.86 -3.26 -21.53
N GLY A 196 -10.83 -4.61 -21.55
CA GLY A 196 -11.76 -5.41 -22.36
C GLY A 196 -13.05 -5.81 -21.63
N ILE A 197 -12.98 -6.01 -20.32
CA ILE A 197 -14.08 -6.51 -19.47
C ILE A 197 -14.77 -5.35 -18.71
N PHE A 198 -14.06 -4.27 -18.38
CA PHE A 198 -14.51 -3.23 -17.43
C PHE A 198 -14.61 -1.81 -18.05
N ASN A 199 -14.45 -1.64 -19.38
CA ASN A 199 -14.37 -0.29 -19.97
C ASN A 199 -15.08 -0.13 -21.34
N PRO A 200 -16.40 0.17 -21.37
CA PRO A 200 -17.10 0.47 -22.62
C PRO A 200 -17.11 1.99 -22.93
N LYS A 201 -16.45 2.33 -24.05
CA LYS A 201 -16.72 3.44 -25.01
C LYS A 201 -16.57 4.92 -24.55
N GLN A 202 -15.50 5.55 -25.07
CA GLN A 202 -15.33 6.96 -25.45
C GLN A 202 -15.45 8.09 -24.39
N ASN A 203 -16.36 8.03 -23.41
CA ASN A 203 -16.52 9.12 -22.45
C ASN A 203 -15.44 9.10 -21.34
N GLU A 204 -14.96 7.92 -20.94
CA GLU A 204 -13.98 7.77 -19.84
C GLU A 204 -12.52 7.99 -20.28
N GLN A 205 -12.21 7.87 -21.57
CA GLN A 205 -10.91 8.30 -22.11
C GLN A 205 -10.63 9.78 -21.82
N LYS A 206 -11.69 10.61 -21.71
CA LYS A 206 -11.58 12.02 -21.30
C LYS A 206 -11.24 12.15 -19.82
N GLU A 207 -11.81 11.33 -18.94
CA GLU A 207 -11.51 11.31 -17.48
C GLU A 207 -10.10 10.78 -17.19
N LEU A 208 -9.69 9.70 -17.87
CA LEU A 208 -8.31 9.22 -17.89
C LEU A 208 -7.35 10.34 -18.27
N MET A 209 -7.68 11.09 -19.32
CA MET A 209 -6.92 12.27 -19.72
C MET A 209 -6.94 13.40 -18.71
N LYS A 210 -7.82 13.45 -17.69
CA LYS A 210 -7.75 14.46 -16.63
C LYS A 210 -6.66 14.18 -15.61
N ILE A 211 -6.25 12.92 -15.45
CA ILE A 211 -5.23 12.52 -14.47
C ILE A 211 -3.87 13.01 -14.91
N LYS A 212 -3.22 13.77 -14.03
CA LYS A 212 -1.92 14.38 -14.29
C LYS A 212 -0.88 13.37 -14.75
N MET A 213 -0.84 12.19 -14.13
CA MET A 213 0.05 11.09 -14.52
C MET A 213 -0.17 10.63 -15.97
N VAL A 214 -1.42 10.52 -16.42
CA VAL A 214 -1.77 10.08 -17.78
C VAL A 214 -1.43 11.18 -18.79
N LYS A 215 -1.68 12.45 -18.46
CA LYS A 215 -1.26 13.61 -19.28
C LYS A 215 0.26 13.68 -19.45
N GLU A 216 0.98 13.46 -18.36
CA GLU A 216 2.44 13.59 -18.31
C GLU A 216 3.17 12.31 -18.80
N ALA A 217 2.50 11.16 -18.90
CA ALA A 217 3.09 9.86 -19.24
C ALA A 217 3.99 9.86 -20.49
N ARG A 218 3.64 10.66 -21.52
CA ARG A 218 4.41 10.75 -22.76
C ARG A 218 5.64 11.67 -22.70
N LYS A 219 5.78 12.51 -21.66
CA LYS A 219 6.78 13.58 -21.58
C LYS A 219 7.60 13.58 -20.28
N ALA A 220 7.05 13.08 -19.18
CA ALA A 220 7.70 13.07 -17.88
C ALA A 220 8.74 11.94 -17.79
N ASP A 221 9.81 12.19 -17.04
CA ASP A 221 10.77 11.15 -16.71
C ASP A 221 10.18 10.10 -15.75
N LYS A 222 10.85 8.95 -15.66
CA LYS A 222 10.40 7.81 -14.85
C LYS A 222 10.25 8.16 -13.36
N LYS A 223 11.08 9.07 -12.84
CA LYS A 223 11.05 9.50 -11.43
C LYS A 223 9.78 10.30 -11.15
N ARG A 224 9.47 11.24 -12.04
CA ARG A 224 8.25 12.06 -11.97
C ARG A 224 7.00 11.19 -12.02
N LEU A 225 6.99 10.16 -12.86
CA LEU A 225 5.87 9.23 -12.94
C LEU A 225 5.69 8.40 -11.67
N LEU A 226 6.78 8.04 -10.97
CA LEU A 226 6.68 7.41 -9.65
C LEU A 226 6.11 8.40 -8.61
N ASP A 227 6.56 9.66 -8.62
CA ASP A 227 6.07 10.69 -7.69
C ASP A 227 4.56 10.95 -7.86
N LEU A 228 4.07 10.97 -9.10
CA LEU A 228 2.64 11.13 -9.38
C LEU A 228 1.82 9.95 -8.88
N ARG A 229 2.34 8.71 -8.93
CA ARG A 229 1.69 7.55 -8.31
C ARG A 229 1.60 7.73 -6.79
N MET A 230 2.70 8.11 -6.16
CA MET A 230 2.72 8.36 -4.71
C MET A 230 1.77 9.49 -4.30
N GLN A 231 1.61 10.51 -5.14
CA GLN A 231 0.59 11.54 -4.93
C GLN A 231 -0.82 10.94 -4.93
N VAL A 232 -1.16 10.10 -5.92
CA VAL A 232 -2.46 9.41 -5.96
C VAL A 232 -2.69 8.59 -4.69
N LEU A 233 -1.67 7.88 -4.21
CA LEU A 233 -1.79 7.07 -2.99
C LEU A 233 -2.03 7.90 -1.73
N ARG A 234 -1.42 9.09 -1.61
CA ARG A 234 -1.63 9.99 -0.46
C ARG A 234 -3.06 10.54 -0.39
N GLU A 235 -3.73 10.63 -1.53
CA GLU A 235 -5.10 11.13 -1.64
C GLU A 235 -6.15 10.01 -1.47
N ILE A 236 -5.74 8.74 -1.34
CA ILE A 236 -6.64 7.59 -1.23
C ILE A 236 -6.50 6.93 0.15
N ASP A 237 -7.58 6.96 0.91
CA ASP A 237 -7.76 6.13 2.09
C ASP A 237 -8.23 4.72 1.65
N PRO A 238 -7.44 3.66 1.88
CA PRO A 238 -7.81 2.31 1.43
C PRO A 238 -9.04 1.74 2.15
N PHE A 239 -9.53 2.35 3.23
CA PHE A 239 -10.75 1.92 3.92
C PHE A 239 -12.00 2.70 3.53
N ASN A 240 -11.84 3.87 2.88
CA ASN A 240 -12.94 4.79 2.59
C ASN A 240 -12.96 5.25 1.13
N SER A 241 -12.25 4.55 0.23
CA SER A 241 -12.28 4.86 -1.20
C SER A 241 -13.50 4.26 -1.89
N ASN A 242 -13.90 4.82 -3.03
CA ASN A 242 -14.99 4.33 -3.88
C ASN A 242 -14.76 2.93 -4.47
N ALA A 243 -13.58 2.34 -4.24
CA ALA A 243 -13.26 0.98 -4.65
C ALA A 243 -12.74 0.12 -3.49
N HIS A 244 -12.95 0.53 -2.24
CA HIS A 244 -12.31 -0.13 -1.11
C HIS A 244 -12.76 -1.59 -1.00
N GLU A 245 -14.05 -1.91 -1.21
CA GLU A 245 -14.55 -3.28 -1.16
C GLU A 245 -13.84 -4.17 -2.19
N LEU A 246 -13.71 -3.68 -3.43
CA LEU A 246 -13.01 -4.41 -4.48
C LEU A 246 -11.51 -4.55 -4.21
N GLN A 247 -10.85 -3.49 -3.72
CA GLN A 247 -9.44 -3.54 -3.35
C GLN A 247 -9.19 -4.56 -2.25
N LEU A 248 -10.03 -4.57 -1.22
CA LEU A 248 -9.93 -5.51 -0.10
C LEU A 248 -10.15 -6.96 -0.56
N HIS A 249 -11.10 -7.20 -1.47
CA HIS A 249 -11.29 -8.50 -2.12
C HIS A 249 -10.01 -8.99 -2.83
N HIS A 250 -9.37 -8.13 -3.62
CA HIS A 250 -8.13 -8.49 -4.30
C HIS A 250 -6.95 -8.67 -3.33
N LEU A 251 -6.84 -7.86 -2.27
CA LEU A 251 -5.82 -8.04 -1.25
C LEU A 251 -5.97 -9.37 -0.51
N GLU A 252 -7.20 -9.74 -0.16
CA GLU A 252 -7.50 -11.00 0.50
C GLU A 252 -7.17 -12.20 -0.41
N HIS A 253 -7.52 -12.12 -1.70
CA HIS A 253 -7.10 -13.13 -2.67
C HIS A 253 -5.57 -13.29 -2.71
N ASN A 254 -4.84 -12.17 -2.86
CA ASN A 254 -3.37 -12.19 -2.91
C ASN A 254 -2.76 -12.76 -1.63
N ARG A 255 -3.32 -12.42 -0.47
CA ARG A 255 -2.88 -12.94 0.83
C ARG A 255 -3.02 -14.46 0.89
N ARG A 256 -4.20 -15.00 0.55
CA ARG A 256 -4.44 -16.46 0.55
C ARG A 256 -3.50 -17.21 -0.40
N VAL A 257 -3.28 -16.66 -1.59
CA VAL A 257 -2.31 -17.21 -2.56
C VAL A 257 -0.91 -17.27 -1.94
N MET A 258 -0.50 -16.21 -1.26
CA MET A 258 0.83 -16.15 -0.67
C MET A 258 1.01 -17.00 0.58
N GLU A 259 -0.02 -17.15 1.42
CA GLU A 259 0.00 -18.06 2.55
C GLU A 259 0.21 -19.50 2.08
N LYS A 260 -0.57 -19.94 1.09
CA LYS A 260 -0.40 -21.25 0.45
C LYS A 260 0.99 -21.40 -0.16
N TYR A 261 1.46 -20.43 -0.93
CA TYR A 261 2.78 -20.48 -1.55
C TYR A 261 3.90 -20.62 -0.50
N LEU A 262 3.83 -19.88 0.60
CA LEU A 262 4.84 -19.92 1.67
C LEU A 262 4.76 -21.19 2.53
N GLU A 263 3.63 -21.88 2.55
CA GLU A 263 3.48 -23.20 3.16
C GLU A 263 4.08 -24.31 2.28
N GLU A 264 3.87 -24.23 0.96
CA GLU A 264 4.39 -25.20 -0.01
C GLU A 264 5.92 -25.09 -0.22
N ASN A 265 6.51 -23.92 0.03
CA ASN A 265 7.93 -23.63 -0.16
C ASN A 265 8.68 -23.47 1.17
N ARG A 266 8.29 -24.22 2.22
CA ARG A 266 8.95 -24.22 3.53
C ARG A 266 10.22 -25.05 3.58
#